data_AF-A0A916E6D1-F1
#
_entry.id   AF-A0A916E6D1-F1
#
_cell.length_a   1.000
_cell.length_b   1.000
_cell.length_c   1.000
_cell.angle_alpha   90.00
_cell.angle_beta   90.00
_cell.angle_gamma   90.00
#
_symmetry.space_group_name_H-M   'P 1'
#
loop_
_entity.id
_entity.type
_entity.pdbx_description
1 polymer ?
#
loop_
_entity_poly.entity_id
_entity_poly.type
_entity_poly.pdbx_seq_one_letter_code
_entity_poly.pdbx_strand_id
1 'polypeptide(L)'
;MMSDHMSTSKNYPGQDILISYIKERGIKSSYYGFLKASHDIIIDTISSTDTCDRLNTIWFRHFLMEAKLQLKWEIFVEAIVENSRYTNYLQALWKNIFKEYKKENLVPAATSHSKNAINVSAKELSKIFQSGHNKKTEKNTENTLQVKQKDELNTEKITLQVKQKDELKRVRDDNDTDTESSSTEHWKKQSRILKQNKDNLVYRQVVDDAIVIASAHKNLIADSNIIPFIKILKTSLLNRSQMSLSSANEPVLQAIVEKLLPPNYCIPELSLVINGKKPKGSGRFGYSDIFILSNTGNNNVGLELKYISLVGLININQKNNFGANELENLDKILEKENIESVLKRPYSYWSKEDKKTNLTTIGEILNNGIDQLSLYMKTVSKGKATNYSSSGILDRRVKVSKSNPNKLKGFVILVIGFRRILWKSVDDVTTNYIYNKI
;
A
#
# COMPACT_ATOMS: atom_id res chain seq x y z
N MET A 1 -21.24 -13.34 -33.17
CA MET A 1 -21.53 -11.91 -32.96
C MET A 1 -22.60 -11.79 -31.89
N MET A 2 -22.19 -11.37 -30.69
CA MET A 2 -23.06 -10.80 -29.66
C MET A 2 -22.12 -10.07 -28.71
N SER A 3 -22.30 -8.76 -28.64
CA SER A 3 -21.43 -7.78 -28.00
C SER A 3 -21.59 -7.80 -26.49
N ASP A 4 -20.44 -7.88 -25.80
CA ASP A 4 -20.30 -7.60 -24.38
C ASP A 4 -20.64 -6.13 -24.08
N HIS A 5 -21.66 -5.90 -23.27
CA HIS A 5 -21.77 -4.68 -22.47
C HIS A 5 -21.50 -5.05 -21.00
N MET A 6 -20.23 -4.96 -20.60
CA MET A 6 -19.87 -4.79 -19.19
C MET A 6 -20.37 -3.41 -18.73
N SER A 7 -21.43 -3.40 -17.92
CA SER A 7 -21.85 -2.22 -17.15
C SER A 7 -21.71 -2.53 -15.67
N THR A 8 -20.58 -2.15 -15.09
CA THR A 8 -20.40 -2.07 -13.63
C THR A 8 -19.56 -0.85 -13.25
N SER A 9 -20.05 0.36 -13.53
CA SER A 9 -19.59 1.56 -12.81
C SER A 9 -20.56 1.88 -11.68
N LYS A 10 -20.04 2.04 -10.46
CA LYS A 10 -20.75 2.82 -9.44
C LYS A 10 -20.78 4.27 -9.96
N ASN A 11 -21.98 4.81 -10.16
CA ASN A 11 -22.14 6.17 -10.65
C ASN A 11 -21.93 7.17 -9.50
N TYR A 12 -20.80 7.88 -9.51
CA TYR A 12 -20.58 9.02 -8.61
C TYR A 12 -21.17 10.30 -9.23
N PRO A 13 -21.63 11.27 -8.42
CA PRO A 13 -22.14 12.53 -8.91
C PRO A 13 -21.14 13.22 -9.86
N GLY A 14 -21.59 13.55 -11.08
CA GLY A 14 -20.77 14.19 -12.12
C GLY A 14 -19.87 13.26 -12.95
N GLN A 15 -20.00 11.93 -12.84
CA GLN A 15 -19.23 10.98 -13.66
C GLN A 15 -19.46 11.15 -15.16
N ASP A 16 -20.70 11.30 -15.61
CA ASP A 16 -21.02 11.41 -17.04
C ASP A 16 -20.40 12.65 -17.69
N ILE A 17 -20.31 13.74 -16.93
CA ILE A 17 -19.66 14.99 -17.34
C ILE A 17 -18.15 14.80 -17.43
N LEU A 18 -17.54 14.12 -16.45
CA LEU A 18 -16.11 13.83 -16.48
C LEU A 18 -15.76 12.94 -17.68
N ILE A 19 -16.55 11.89 -17.93
CA ILE A 19 -16.39 11.03 -19.11
C ILE A 19 -16.55 11.84 -20.40
N SER A 20 -17.56 12.71 -20.47
CA SER A 20 -17.81 13.56 -21.65
C SER A 20 -16.66 14.52 -21.90
N TYR A 21 -16.17 15.21 -20.87
CA TYR A 21 -15.01 16.12 -20.95
C TYR A 21 -13.78 15.40 -21.48
N ILE A 22 -13.49 14.22 -20.95
CA ILE A 22 -12.33 13.41 -21.34
C ILE A 22 -12.46 12.95 -22.80
N LYS A 23 -13.66 12.52 -23.22
CA LYS A 23 -13.91 12.12 -24.61
C LYS A 23 -13.78 13.29 -25.59
N GLU A 24 -14.30 14.45 -25.22
CA GLU A 24 -14.27 15.65 -26.07
C GLU A 24 -12.84 16.20 -26.24
N ARG A 25 -12.09 16.29 -25.13
CA ARG A 25 -10.74 16.88 -25.14
C ARG A 25 -9.65 15.92 -25.58
N GLY A 26 -9.87 14.61 -25.43
CA GLY A 26 -8.89 13.58 -25.79
C GLY A 26 -7.54 13.86 -25.13
N ILE A 27 -6.46 13.84 -25.92
CA ILE A 27 -5.06 14.06 -25.45
C ILE A 27 -4.85 15.44 -24.81
N LYS A 28 -5.72 16.42 -25.07
CA LYS A 28 -5.65 17.77 -24.46
C LYS A 28 -6.40 17.86 -23.13
N SER A 29 -6.86 16.74 -22.59
CA SER A 29 -7.54 16.69 -21.29
C SER A 29 -6.55 17.00 -20.17
N SER A 30 -6.95 17.87 -19.26
CA SER A 30 -6.15 18.27 -18.10
C SER A 30 -7.05 18.33 -16.88
N TYR A 31 -6.53 17.97 -15.71
CA TYR A 31 -7.35 17.96 -14.50
C TYR A 31 -7.77 19.38 -14.10
N TYR A 32 -6.85 20.35 -14.21
CA TYR A 32 -7.18 21.76 -14.01
C TYR A 32 -8.24 22.23 -15.02
N GLY A 33 -8.09 21.85 -16.29
CA GLY A 33 -9.04 22.20 -17.32
C GLY A 33 -10.43 21.62 -17.06
N PHE A 34 -10.52 20.41 -16.50
CA PHE A 34 -11.77 19.81 -16.07
C PHE A 34 -12.40 20.60 -14.92
N LEU A 35 -11.64 20.90 -13.85
CA LEU A 35 -12.16 21.67 -12.72
C LEU A 35 -12.67 23.05 -13.13
N LYS A 36 -12.03 23.68 -14.12
CA LYS A 36 -12.45 24.97 -14.66
C LYS A 36 -13.71 24.87 -15.54
N ALA A 37 -13.84 23.81 -16.33
CA ALA A 37 -14.95 23.63 -17.26
C ALA A 37 -16.22 23.09 -16.58
N SER A 38 -16.06 22.33 -15.50
CA SER A 38 -17.15 21.66 -14.78
C SER A 38 -17.41 22.28 -13.40
N HIS A 39 -16.99 23.54 -13.22
CA HIS A 39 -17.02 24.29 -11.98
C HIS A 39 -18.40 24.25 -11.28
N ASP A 40 -19.44 24.59 -12.02
CA ASP A 40 -20.80 24.75 -11.48
C ASP A 40 -21.38 23.42 -10.96
N ILE A 41 -21.11 22.34 -11.69
CA ILE A 41 -21.54 20.99 -11.32
C ILE A 41 -20.76 20.50 -10.09
N ILE A 42 -19.47 20.80 -10.01
CA ILE A 42 -18.65 20.43 -8.85
C ILE A 42 -19.19 21.11 -7.60
N ILE A 43 -19.61 22.38 -7.66
CA ILE A 43 -20.20 23.11 -6.53
C ILE A 43 -21.42 22.38 -5.95
N ASP A 44 -22.30 21.89 -6.82
CA ASP A 44 -23.51 21.14 -6.39
C ASP A 44 -23.19 19.83 -5.65
N THR A 45 -21.99 19.29 -5.84
CA THR A 45 -21.53 18.07 -5.17
C THR A 45 -20.86 18.29 -3.82
N ILE A 46 -20.63 19.55 -3.42
CA ILE A 46 -19.90 19.91 -2.19
C ILE A 46 -20.82 19.86 -0.97
N SER A 47 -20.37 19.16 0.07
CA SER A 47 -20.98 19.18 1.40
C SER A 47 -20.31 20.23 2.30
N SER A 48 -21.07 20.72 3.28
CA SER A 48 -20.56 21.60 4.35
C SER A 48 -19.44 20.98 5.19
N THR A 49 -19.29 19.65 5.15
CA THR A 49 -18.24 18.88 5.85
C THR A 49 -16.99 18.65 5.00
N ASP A 50 -17.00 19.04 3.73
CA ASP A 50 -15.87 18.79 2.83
C ASP A 50 -14.72 19.77 3.04
N THR A 51 -13.50 19.29 2.78
CA THR A 51 -12.30 20.12 2.76
C THR A 51 -11.73 20.17 1.35
N CYS A 52 -11.06 21.27 1.03
CA CYS A 52 -10.36 21.47 -0.24
C CYS A 52 -9.47 20.27 -0.61
N ASP A 53 -8.65 19.79 0.33
CA ASP A 53 -7.72 18.68 0.07
C ASP A 53 -8.43 17.35 -0.16
N ARG A 54 -9.53 17.11 0.56
CA ARG A 54 -10.34 15.89 0.42
C ARG A 54 -11.06 15.87 -0.93
N LEU A 55 -11.70 16.97 -1.33
CA LEU A 55 -12.36 17.10 -2.63
C LEU A 55 -11.37 17.00 -3.78
N ASN A 56 -10.23 17.69 -3.68
CA ASN A 56 -9.18 17.59 -4.68
C ASN A 56 -8.71 16.15 -4.85
N THR A 57 -8.52 15.44 -3.73
CA THR A 57 -8.11 14.03 -3.77
C THR A 57 -9.17 13.13 -4.42
N ILE A 58 -10.46 13.36 -4.14
CA ILE A 58 -11.56 12.56 -4.69
C ILE A 58 -11.70 12.81 -6.20
N TRP A 59 -11.82 14.07 -6.61
CA TRP A 59 -12.01 14.45 -8.01
C TRP A 59 -10.80 14.13 -8.88
N PHE A 60 -9.58 14.32 -8.36
CA PHE A 60 -8.37 13.92 -9.06
C PHE A 60 -8.32 12.41 -9.29
N ARG A 61 -8.76 11.61 -8.31
CA ARG A 61 -8.86 10.15 -8.47
C ARG A 61 -9.88 9.74 -9.51
N HIS A 62 -11.05 10.38 -9.52
CA HIS A 62 -12.06 10.15 -10.54
C HIS A 62 -11.52 10.49 -11.94
N PHE A 63 -10.86 11.64 -12.08
CA PHE A 63 -10.23 12.05 -13.32
C PHE A 63 -9.19 11.03 -13.80
N LEU A 64 -8.29 10.57 -12.93
CA LEU A 64 -7.30 9.55 -13.29
C LEU A 64 -7.94 8.21 -13.68
N MET A 65 -9.01 7.81 -12.99
CA MET A 65 -9.73 6.57 -13.27
C MET A 65 -10.40 6.61 -14.65
N GLU A 66 -11.14 7.68 -14.95
CA GLU A 66 -11.79 7.84 -16.25
C GLU A 66 -10.78 8.07 -17.38
N ALA A 67 -9.72 8.86 -17.15
CA ALA A 67 -8.68 9.07 -18.15
C ALA A 67 -7.96 7.76 -18.51
N LYS A 68 -7.78 6.86 -17.52
CA LYS A 68 -7.22 5.51 -17.76
C LYS A 68 -8.18 4.61 -18.54
N LEU A 69 -9.48 4.69 -18.28
CA LEU A 69 -10.48 3.86 -18.95
C LEU A 69 -10.78 4.33 -20.38
N GLN A 70 -10.71 5.64 -20.62
CA GLN A 70 -11.17 6.25 -21.88
C GLN A 70 -10.02 6.63 -22.84
N LEU A 71 -8.77 6.78 -22.38
CA LEU A 71 -7.66 7.32 -23.18
C LEU A 71 -6.31 6.61 -22.97
N LYS A 72 -5.28 7.01 -23.75
CA LYS A 72 -3.91 6.46 -23.73
C LYS A 72 -3.08 6.99 -22.53
N TRP A 73 -2.05 6.23 -22.15
CA TRP A 73 -1.19 6.40 -20.96
C TRP A 73 -0.55 7.80 -20.82
N GLU A 74 -0.36 8.52 -21.93
CA GLU A 74 0.26 9.86 -21.96
C GLU A 74 -0.49 10.87 -21.09
N ILE A 75 -1.82 10.80 -21.07
CA ILE A 75 -2.69 11.76 -20.37
C ILE A 75 -2.74 11.47 -18.87
N PHE A 76 -2.72 10.18 -18.51
CA PHE A 76 -2.62 9.76 -17.12
C PHE A 76 -1.32 10.30 -16.50
N VAL A 77 -0.20 10.17 -17.20
CA VAL A 77 1.09 10.72 -16.73
C VAL A 77 1.07 12.25 -16.70
N GLU A 78 0.51 12.89 -17.73
CA GLU A 78 0.44 14.36 -17.80
C GLU A 78 -0.45 14.96 -16.71
N ALA A 79 -1.58 14.33 -16.38
CA ALA A 79 -2.47 14.75 -15.29
C ALA A 79 -1.79 14.62 -13.90
N ILE A 80 -0.97 13.59 -13.69
CA ILE A 80 -0.20 13.46 -12.45
C ILE A 80 0.92 14.51 -12.38
N VAL A 81 1.60 14.75 -13.51
CA VAL A 81 2.60 15.83 -13.62
C VAL A 81 1.96 17.19 -13.35
N GLU A 82 0.78 17.45 -13.93
CA GLU A 82 0.01 18.67 -13.78
C GLU A 82 -0.40 18.90 -12.32
N ASN A 83 -1.03 17.91 -11.68
CA ASN A 83 -1.44 18.01 -10.28
C ASN A 83 -0.27 18.32 -9.35
N SER A 84 0.93 17.78 -9.64
CA SER A 84 2.14 18.09 -8.86
C SER A 84 2.78 19.45 -9.15
N ARG A 85 2.65 19.97 -10.37
CA ARG A 85 3.22 21.27 -10.76
C ARG A 85 2.36 22.44 -10.30
N TYR A 86 1.05 22.23 -10.26
CA TYR A 86 0.07 23.28 -10.00
C TYR A 86 -0.61 23.12 -8.64
N THR A 87 -0.01 22.41 -7.67
CA THR A 87 -0.58 22.20 -6.33
C THR A 87 -1.10 23.51 -5.70
N ASN A 88 -0.32 24.59 -5.76
CA ASN A 88 -0.71 25.90 -5.22
C ASN A 88 -1.87 26.56 -6.01
N TYR A 89 -1.90 26.38 -7.33
CA TYR A 89 -2.97 26.90 -8.20
C TYR A 89 -4.26 26.10 -8.07
N LEU A 90 -4.17 24.79 -7.89
CA LEU A 90 -5.31 23.91 -7.63
C LEU A 90 -5.88 24.19 -6.24
N GLN A 91 -5.03 24.42 -5.23
CA GLN A 91 -5.48 24.89 -3.92
C GLN A 91 -6.18 26.25 -4.01
N ALA A 92 -5.66 27.20 -4.80
CA ALA A 92 -6.31 28.48 -5.03
C ALA A 92 -7.67 28.32 -5.75
N LEU A 93 -7.74 27.44 -6.75
CA LEU A 93 -8.97 27.13 -7.49
C LEU A 93 -10.05 26.54 -6.57
N TRP A 94 -9.69 25.55 -5.75
CA TRP A 94 -10.62 24.97 -4.78
C TRP A 94 -11.04 25.97 -3.70
N LYS A 95 -10.15 26.86 -3.25
CA LYS A 95 -10.52 27.95 -2.34
C LYS A 95 -11.55 28.90 -2.98
N ASN A 96 -11.45 29.17 -4.28
CA ASN A 96 -12.44 29.97 -5.01
C ASN A 96 -13.78 29.24 -5.13
N ILE A 97 -13.77 27.96 -5.55
CA ILE A 97 -14.95 27.10 -5.60
C ILE A 97 -15.69 27.09 -4.25
N PHE A 98 -14.95 26.93 -3.15
CA PHE A 98 -15.54 26.91 -1.80
C PHE A 98 -16.07 28.27 -1.35
N LYS A 99 -15.45 29.37 -1.80
CA LYS A 99 -15.92 30.73 -1.55
C LYS A 99 -17.24 30.98 -2.28
N GLU A 100 -17.40 30.44 -3.48
CA GLU A 100 -18.63 30.55 -4.28
C GLU A 100 -19.74 29.67 -3.73
N TYR A 101 -19.46 28.41 -3.41
CA TYR A 101 -20.37 27.53 -2.64
C TYR A 101 -20.92 28.23 -1.38
N LYS A 102 -20.04 28.89 -0.60
CA LYS A 102 -20.45 29.62 0.61
C LYS A 102 -21.31 30.85 0.31
N LYS A 103 -21.12 31.53 -0.82
CA LYS A 103 -21.93 32.69 -1.20
C LYS A 103 -23.32 32.28 -1.69
N GLU A 104 -23.40 31.18 -2.44
CA GLU A 104 -24.66 30.68 -3.01
C GLU A 104 -25.55 30.02 -1.95
N ASN A 105 -24.96 29.43 -0.91
CA ASN A 105 -25.69 28.74 0.15
C ASN A 105 -25.92 29.58 1.43
N LEU A 106 -25.59 30.87 1.42
CA LEU A 106 -26.00 31.81 2.47
C LEU A 106 -27.38 32.38 2.15
N VAL A 107 -28.42 31.83 2.78
CA VAL A 107 -29.74 32.46 2.87
C VAL A 107 -29.59 33.86 3.51
N PRO A 108 -30.21 34.93 2.99
CA PRO A 108 -30.15 36.25 3.62
C PRO A 108 -30.94 36.21 4.93
N ALA A 109 -30.22 36.02 6.04
CA ALA A 109 -30.80 36.14 7.36
C ALA A 109 -31.15 37.61 7.61
N ALA A 110 -32.44 37.82 7.88
CA ALA A 110 -33.08 39.08 8.16
C ALA A 110 -32.31 39.94 9.16
N THR A 111 -32.31 41.24 8.86
CA THR A 111 -32.01 42.36 9.73
C THR A 111 -32.56 42.12 11.14
N SER A 112 -31.70 41.90 12.12
CA SER A 112 -31.99 42.25 13.51
C SER A 112 -30.89 43.18 14.00
N HIS A 113 -31.30 44.41 14.27
CA HIS A 113 -30.44 45.44 14.85
C HIS A 113 -29.94 45.00 16.22
N SER A 114 -28.64 45.04 16.42
CA SER A 114 -28.07 45.45 17.70
C SER A 114 -26.77 46.20 17.42
N LYS A 115 -26.85 47.53 17.59
CA LYS A 115 -25.69 48.42 17.65
C LYS A 115 -25.06 48.33 19.04
N ASN A 116 -23.73 48.37 19.03
CA ASN A 116 -22.78 48.88 20.05
C ASN A 116 -21.70 47.82 20.34
N ALA A 117 -20.61 47.75 19.56
CA ALA A 117 -19.41 48.59 19.64
C ALA A 117 -18.60 48.38 20.94
N ILE A 118 -17.41 47.78 20.81
CA ILE A 118 -16.13 48.25 21.36
C ILE A 118 -15.01 47.66 20.49
N ASN A 119 -14.28 48.57 19.83
CA ASN A 119 -12.98 48.37 19.19
C ASN A 119 -11.91 48.18 20.26
N VAL A 120 -11.07 47.13 20.17
CA VAL A 120 -9.67 47.20 20.63
C VAL A 120 -8.77 46.37 19.72
N SER A 121 -8.23 47.09 18.73
CA SER A 121 -6.87 47.06 18.19
C SER A 121 -5.92 45.92 18.56
N ALA A 122 -5.48 45.20 17.52
CA ALA A 122 -4.25 44.43 17.45
C ALA A 122 -3.01 45.26 17.87
N LYS A 123 -2.51 45.06 19.09
CA LYS A 123 -1.19 45.58 19.50
C LYS A 123 -0.50 44.81 20.65
N GLU A 124 -0.78 43.52 20.82
CA GLU A 124 -0.30 42.79 22.01
C GLU A 124 0.35 41.41 21.80
N LEU A 125 1.07 41.18 20.68
CA LEU A 125 1.90 39.97 20.57
C LEU A 125 3.31 40.16 19.96
N SER A 126 3.91 41.34 20.07
CA SER A 126 5.33 41.53 19.70
C SER A 126 6.10 42.23 20.82
N LYS A 127 6.61 41.46 21.79
CA LYS A 127 7.76 41.79 22.66
C LYS A 127 7.98 40.71 23.72
N ILE A 128 8.62 39.60 23.39
CA ILE A 128 9.52 38.92 24.33
C ILE A 128 10.70 38.33 23.52
N PHE A 129 11.91 38.63 23.99
CA PHE A 129 13.24 38.12 23.57
C PHE A 129 14.00 38.86 22.46
N GLN A 130 14.49 40.07 22.78
CA GLN A 130 15.90 40.41 22.56
C GLN A 130 16.43 41.27 23.73
N SER A 131 17.58 40.86 24.27
CA SER A 131 18.73 41.68 24.70
C SER A 131 19.36 41.18 26.00
N GLY A 132 20.67 40.96 25.94
CA GLY A 132 21.53 40.69 27.09
C GLY A 132 22.97 40.42 26.64
N HIS A 133 23.70 41.49 26.33
CA HIS A 133 25.12 41.47 25.92
C HIS A 133 26.08 41.63 27.12
N ASN A 134 27.32 41.14 26.92
CA ASN A 134 28.62 41.45 27.58
C ASN A 134 29.05 40.55 28.77
N LYS A 135 30.33 40.15 28.95
CA LYS A 135 31.65 40.71 28.57
C LYS A 135 32.79 39.65 28.64
N LYS A 136 33.92 39.97 28.00
CA LYS A 136 35.22 39.25 27.81
C LYS A 136 36.03 38.92 29.08
N THR A 137 36.96 37.94 28.95
CA THR A 137 38.35 38.03 29.44
C THR A 137 39.33 37.23 28.54
N GLU A 138 40.54 37.78 28.33
CA GLU A 138 41.64 37.34 27.45
C GLU A 138 42.67 36.41 28.15
N LYS A 139 43.41 35.60 27.38
CA LYS A 139 44.90 35.53 27.46
C LYS A 139 45.54 34.79 26.26
N ASN A 140 46.67 35.37 25.81
CA ASN A 140 47.58 35.03 24.70
C ASN A 140 48.29 33.66 24.88
N THR A 141 48.89 33.00 23.87
CA THR A 141 50.22 33.30 23.28
C THR A 141 50.49 32.64 21.90
N GLU A 142 51.45 33.23 21.17
CA GLU A 142 51.97 32.95 19.80
C GLU A 142 52.91 31.73 19.67
N ASN A 143 53.10 31.21 18.44
CA ASN A 143 54.42 30.96 17.78
C ASN A 143 54.33 30.23 16.40
N THR A 144 54.33 30.99 15.31
CA THR A 144 55.33 31.11 14.22
C THR A 144 56.20 29.91 13.70
N LEU A 145 55.95 29.55 12.40
CA LEU A 145 56.84 29.30 11.23
C LEU A 145 57.76 28.05 11.02
N GLN A 146 57.62 27.49 9.78
CA GLN A 146 58.64 26.96 8.81
C GLN A 146 59.27 25.56 9.05
N VAL A 147 59.65 24.69 8.08
CA VAL A 147 59.76 24.73 6.60
C VAL A 147 59.83 23.30 6.01
N LYS A 148 59.43 23.22 4.73
CA LYS A 148 59.63 22.23 3.63
C LYS A 148 60.74 21.16 3.76
N GLN A 149 60.43 19.93 3.31
CA GLN A 149 61.12 19.16 2.25
C GLN A 149 60.63 17.69 2.23
N LYS A 150 59.66 17.37 1.36
CA LYS A 150 59.46 15.99 0.84
C LYS A 150 58.55 15.98 -0.41
N ASP A 151 58.81 16.89 -1.33
CA ASP A 151 58.22 16.89 -2.66
C ASP A 151 59.20 16.20 -3.61
N GLU A 152 58.89 14.95 -4.00
CA GLU A 152 59.22 14.41 -5.34
C GLU A 152 58.72 12.96 -5.56
N LEU A 153 58.16 12.28 -4.55
CA LEU A 153 57.63 10.91 -4.74
C LEU A 153 56.08 10.81 -4.77
N ASN A 154 55.34 11.93 -4.70
CA ASN A 154 53.87 11.93 -4.64
C ASN A 154 53.17 12.37 -5.94
N THR A 155 53.91 12.84 -6.93
CA THR A 155 53.34 13.44 -8.15
C THR A 155 52.87 12.41 -9.18
N GLU A 156 53.44 11.19 -9.19
CA GLU A 156 52.96 10.11 -10.09
C GLU A 156 51.72 9.37 -9.57
N LYS A 157 51.49 9.38 -8.25
CA LYS A 157 50.30 8.72 -7.65
C LYS A 157 49.01 9.52 -7.85
N ILE A 158 49.12 10.84 -7.97
CA ILE A 158 47.97 11.75 -8.13
C ILE A 158 47.45 11.71 -9.58
N THR A 159 48.33 11.59 -10.58
CA THR A 159 47.93 11.61 -12.00
C THR A 159 47.16 10.34 -12.43
N LEU A 160 47.44 9.19 -11.82
CA LEU A 160 46.70 7.94 -12.07
C LEU A 160 45.36 7.85 -11.33
N GLN A 161 45.22 8.51 -10.16
CA GLN A 161 43.93 8.59 -9.45
C GLN A 161 42.95 9.58 -10.09
N VAL A 162 43.43 10.62 -10.77
CA VAL A 162 42.55 11.58 -11.48
C VAL A 162 41.87 10.92 -12.68
N LYS A 163 42.57 10.07 -13.44
CA LYS A 163 41.98 9.36 -14.61
C LYS A 163 40.93 8.29 -14.24
N GLN A 164 41.00 7.67 -13.06
CA GLN A 164 39.98 6.70 -12.61
C GLN A 164 38.76 7.35 -11.94
N LYS A 165 38.80 8.67 -11.69
CA LYS A 165 37.72 9.38 -10.97
C LYS A 165 36.68 10.02 -11.90
N ASP A 166 36.94 10.10 -13.19
CA ASP A 166 35.99 10.65 -14.18
C ASP A 166 34.90 9.64 -14.61
N GLU A 167 35.08 8.34 -14.38
CA GLU A 167 34.08 7.31 -14.75
C GLU A 167 33.19 6.82 -13.58
N LEU A 168 33.36 7.33 -12.36
CA LEU A 168 32.55 6.93 -11.21
C LEU A 168 32.07 8.14 -10.40
N LYS A 169 31.21 8.97 -11.01
CA LYS A 169 30.36 9.90 -10.26
C LYS A 169 29.26 9.13 -9.52
N ARG A 170 29.61 8.59 -8.36
CA ARG A 170 28.67 8.23 -7.30
C ARG A 170 27.99 9.52 -6.81
N VAL A 171 26.68 9.58 -6.96
CA VAL A 171 25.84 10.55 -6.25
C VAL A 171 25.92 10.22 -4.76
N ARG A 172 26.44 11.16 -3.97
CA ARG A 172 26.38 11.10 -2.51
C ARG A 172 24.98 11.54 -2.10
N ASP A 173 24.25 10.66 -1.42
CA ASP A 173 23.06 11.04 -0.65
C ASP A 173 23.58 11.47 0.73
N ASP A 174 23.76 12.77 0.94
CA ASP A 174 23.94 13.34 2.27
C ASP A 174 22.65 14.08 2.67
N ASN A 175 22.30 13.93 3.94
CA ASN A 175 21.12 14.43 4.63
C ASN A 175 20.78 15.89 4.31
N ASP A 176 19.51 16.14 3.97
CA ASP A 176 18.86 17.42 4.24
C ASP A 176 17.51 17.19 4.92
N THR A 177 17.46 17.64 6.18
CA THR A 177 16.25 17.82 6.97
C THR A 177 15.48 19.01 6.44
N ASP A 178 14.50 18.76 5.55
CA ASP A 178 13.36 19.65 5.29
C ASP A 178 12.19 18.80 4.75
N THR A 179 11.23 18.52 5.64
CA THR A 179 10.22 17.45 5.42
C THR A 179 9.13 17.84 4.40
N GLU A 180 9.00 19.12 4.01
CA GLU A 180 8.01 19.57 3.02
C GLU A 180 8.57 19.74 1.60
N SER A 181 9.85 20.11 1.43
CA SER A 181 10.49 20.27 0.12
C SER A 181 10.88 18.91 -0.51
N SER A 182 11.28 17.96 0.32
CA SER A 182 11.75 16.61 -0.04
C SER A 182 10.74 15.78 -0.84
N SER A 183 9.46 15.79 -0.45
CA SER A 183 8.42 14.99 -1.11
C SER A 183 8.11 15.50 -2.53
N THR A 184 8.12 16.82 -2.70
CA THR A 184 7.85 17.49 -3.98
C THR A 184 9.03 17.32 -4.93
N GLU A 185 10.27 17.40 -4.45
CA GLU A 185 11.46 17.13 -5.25
C GLU A 185 11.58 15.66 -5.66
N HIS A 186 11.29 14.73 -4.73
CA HIS A 186 11.24 13.31 -5.04
C HIS A 186 10.21 13.02 -6.15
N TRP A 187 9.00 13.56 -6.06
CA TRP A 187 7.97 13.37 -7.08
C TRP A 187 8.37 13.97 -8.44
N LYS A 188 8.99 15.15 -8.45
CA LYS A 188 9.53 15.78 -9.67
C LYS A 188 10.59 14.90 -10.33
N LYS A 189 11.48 14.29 -9.53
CA LYS A 189 12.51 13.36 -10.01
C LYS A 189 11.88 12.10 -10.61
N GLN A 190 10.93 11.47 -9.92
CA GLN A 190 10.22 10.29 -10.43
C GLN A 190 9.47 10.58 -11.73
N SER A 191 8.77 11.72 -11.79
CA SER A 191 8.06 12.17 -13.00
C SER A 191 9.01 12.38 -14.18
N ARG A 192 10.20 12.93 -13.95
CA ARG A 192 11.22 13.11 -14.99
C ARG A 192 11.72 11.76 -15.51
N ILE A 193 11.96 10.79 -14.62
CA ILE A 193 12.39 9.43 -14.99
C ILE A 193 11.31 8.75 -15.84
N LEU A 194 10.05 8.83 -15.43
CA LEU A 194 8.93 8.26 -16.20
C LEU A 194 8.81 8.90 -17.58
N LYS A 195 8.96 10.23 -17.67
CA LYS A 195 8.90 10.95 -18.95
C LYS A 195 10.07 10.60 -19.87
N GLN A 196 11.27 10.41 -19.32
CA GLN A 196 12.45 10.03 -20.10
C GLN A 196 12.38 8.57 -20.60
N ASN A 197 11.70 7.69 -19.86
CA ASN A 197 11.62 6.26 -20.16
C ASN A 197 10.26 5.83 -20.74
N LYS A 198 9.45 6.77 -21.23
CA LYS A 198 8.08 6.49 -21.71
C LYS A 198 7.97 5.41 -22.79
N ASP A 199 8.97 5.36 -23.66
CA ASP A 199 9.00 4.43 -24.80
C ASP A 199 9.80 3.16 -24.47
N ASN A 200 10.40 3.07 -23.27
CA ASN A 200 11.08 1.88 -22.80
C ASN A 200 10.05 0.84 -22.31
N LEU A 201 10.00 -0.30 -23.00
CA LEU A 201 9.04 -1.38 -22.74
C LEU A 201 9.14 -1.94 -21.31
N VAL A 202 10.37 -2.08 -20.78
CA VAL A 202 10.59 -2.62 -19.43
C VAL A 202 10.03 -1.67 -18.38
N TYR A 203 10.28 -0.37 -18.52
CA TYR A 203 9.72 0.64 -17.62
C TYR A 203 8.20 0.67 -17.67
N ARG A 204 7.61 0.60 -18.87
CA ARG A 204 6.17 0.56 -19.05
C ARG A 204 5.55 -0.63 -18.33
N GLN A 205 6.13 -1.83 -18.52
CA GLN A 205 5.65 -3.05 -17.86
C GLN A 205 5.71 -2.95 -16.33
N VAL A 206 6.82 -2.48 -15.76
CA VAL A 206 6.96 -2.31 -14.30
C VAL A 206 5.92 -1.35 -13.74
N VAL A 207 5.66 -0.24 -14.44
CA VAL A 207 4.64 0.73 -14.05
C VAL A 207 3.24 0.13 -14.13
N ASP A 208 2.93 -0.58 -15.21
CA ASP A 208 1.64 -1.24 -15.40
C ASP A 208 1.38 -2.28 -14.31
N ASP A 209 2.39 -3.12 -14.00
CA ASP A 209 2.32 -4.11 -12.92
C ASP A 209 2.10 -3.44 -11.56
N ALA A 210 2.84 -2.36 -11.27
CA ALA A 210 2.69 -1.60 -10.02
C ALA A 210 1.28 -1.01 -9.89
N ILE A 211 0.70 -0.51 -10.98
CA ILE A 211 -0.66 0.02 -10.99
C ILE A 211 -1.69 -1.09 -10.74
N VAL A 212 -1.52 -2.25 -11.37
CA VAL A 212 -2.40 -3.41 -11.19
C VAL A 212 -2.34 -3.89 -9.74
N ILE A 213 -1.15 -4.00 -9.16
CA ILE A 213 -0.93 -4.35 -7.75
C ILE A 213 -1.58 -3.33 -6.81
N ALA A 214 -1.33 -2.04 -7.02
CA ALA A 214 -1.91 -0.97 -6.18
C ALA A 214 -3.44 -0.98 -6.23
N SER A 215 -4.01 -1.22 -7.41
CA SER A 215 -5.47 -1.35 -7.59
C SER A 215 -6.02 -2.56 -6.85
N ALA A 216 -5.39 -3.74 -6.95
CA ALA A 216 -5.82 -4.93 -6.24
C ALA A 216 -5.73 -4.77 -4.72
N HIS A 217 -4.66 -4.17 -4.21
CA HIS A 217 -4.52 -3.83 -2.80
C HIS A 217 -5.66 -2.91 -2.32
N LYS A 218 -6.01 -1.89 -3.10
CA LYS A 218 -7.14 -1.01 -2.77
C LYS A 218 -8.46 -1.78 -2.74
N ASN A 219 -8.74 -2.63 -3.73
CA ASN A 219 -9.95 -3.46 -3.78
C ASN A 219 -10.05 -4.40 -2.57
N LEU A 220 -8.92 -4.98 -2.16
CA LEU A 220 -8.84 -5.87 -1.01
C LEU A 220 -9.23 -5.15 0.30
N ILE A 221 -8.76 -3.91 0.49
CA ILE A 221 -8.99 -3.12 1.71
C ILE A 221 -10.34 -2.40 1.70
N ALA A 222 -10.65 -1.69 0.62
CA ALA A 222 -11.81 -0.79 0.54
C ALA A 222 -13.10 -1.55 0.23
N ASP A 223 -13.06 -2.38 -0.81
CA ASP A 223 -14.25 -3.06 -1.36
C ASP A 223 -14.39 -4.50 -0.84
N SER A 224 -13.42 -5.00 -0.07
CA SER A 224 -13.35 -6.40 0.36
C SER A 224 -13.45 -7.40 -0.78
N ASN A 225 -12.97 -6.97 -1.94
CA ASN A 225 -12.93 -7.79 -3.13
C ASN A 225 -11.52 -8.36 -3.30
N ILE A 226 -11.35 -9.62 -2.92
CA ILE A 226 -10.08 -10.33 -3.04
C ILE A 226 -9.80 -10.81 -4.47
N ILE A 227 -10.80 -10.85 -5.36
CA ILE A 227 -10.68 -11.45 -6.70
C ILE A 227 -9.53 -10.83 -7.52
N PRO A 228 -9.35 -9.49 -7.59
CA PRO A 228 -8.21 -8.90 -8.30
C PRO A 228 -6.87 -9.37 -7.74
N PHE A 229 -6.77 -9.53 -6.42
CA PHE A 229 -5.56 -10.00 -5.76
C PHE A 229 -5.27 -11.47 -6.11
N ILE A 230 -6.28 -12.34 -6.08
CA ILE A 230 -6.15 -13.75 -6.49
C ILE A 230 -5.68 -13.87 -7.94
N LYS A 231 -6.17 -13.01 -8.84
CA LYS A 231 -5.75 -13.01 -10.25
C LYS A 231 -4.25 -12.72 -10.38
N ILE A 232 -3.75 -11.72 -9.67
CA ILE A 232 -2.32 -11.37 -9.69
C ILE A 232 -1.49 -12.48 -9.06
N LEU A 233 -1.92 -13.01 -7.91
CA LEU A 233 -1.24 -14.13 -7.25
C LEU A 233 -1.12 -15.34 -8.18
N LYS A 234 -2.20 -15.69 -8.88
CA LYS A 234 -2.19 -16.78 -9.87
C LYS A 234 -1.21 -16.53 -11.00
N THR A 235 -1.17 -15.32 -11.56
CA THR A 235 -0.17 -14.95 -12.58
C THR A 235 1.26 -15.11 -12.05
N SER A 236 1.53 -14.66 -10.82
CA SER A 236 2.86 -14.82 -10.21
C SER A 236 3.26 -16.28 -9.97
N LEU A 237 2.31 -17.13 -9.59
CA LEU A 237 2.54 -18.57 -9.42
C LEU A 237 2.80 -19.27 -10.77
N LEU A 238 2.02 -18.94 -11.80
CA LEU A 238 2.18 -19.50 -13.16
C LEU A 238 3.50 -19.12 -13.83
N ASN A 239 4.09 -17.99 -13.45
CA ASN A 239 5.42 -17.59 -13.95
C ASN A 239 6.57 -18.42 -13.35
N ARG A 240 6.30 -19.27 -12.35
CA ARG A 240 7.31 -20.14 -11.78
C ARG A 240 7.58 -21.33 -12.69
N SER A 241 8.82 -21.82 -12.63
CA SER A 241 9.17 -23.08 -13.29
C SER A 241 8.35 -24.23 -12.73
N GLN A 242 7.84 -25.10 -13.61
CA GLN A 242 7.18 -26.36 -13.24
C GLN A 242 8.06 -27.23 -12.34
N MET A 243 9.39 -27.11 -12.44
CA MET A 243 10.34 -27.81 -11.57
C MET A 243 10.16 -27.47 -10.09
N SER A 244 9.52 -26.33 -9.77
CA SER A 244 9.25 -25.91 -8.40
C SER A 244 7.91 -26.42 -7.84
N LEU A 245 7.10 -27.12 -8.63
CA LEU A 245 5.83 -27.69 -8.15
C LEU A 245 6.01 -28.67 -6.99
N SER A 246 7.11 -29.44 -7.00
CA SER A 246 7.41 -30.44 -5.96
C SER A 246 7.92 -29.81 -4.66
N SER A 247 8.59 -28.67 -4.74
CA SER A 247 9.28 -28.02 -3.61
C SER A 247 8.57 -26.80 -3.05
N ALA A 248 7.58 -26.26 -3.77
CA ALA A 248 6.77 -25.16 -3.29
C ALA A 248 5.95 -25.55 -2.05
N ASN A 249 5.83 -24.61 -1.13
CA ASN A 249 5.23 -24.76 0.20
C ASN A 249 4.71 -23.40 0.71
N GLU A 250 4.17 -23.36 1.93
CA GLU A 250 3.63 -22.14 2.54
C GLU A 250 4.66 -20.98 2.62
N PRO A 251 5.92 -21.17 3.05
CA PRO A 251 6.93 -20.12 2.99
C PRO A 251 7.16 -19.54 1.59
N VAL A 252 7.15 -20.38 0.54
CA VAL A 252 7.26 -19.90 -0.86
C VAL A 252 6.03 -19.08 -1.24
N LEU A 253 4.83 -19.52 -0.86
CA LEU A 253 3.59 -18.78 -1.10
C LEU A 253 3.64 -17.42 -0.40
N GLN A 254 4.01 -17.38 0.87
CA GLN A 254 4.11 -16.15 1.66
C GLN A 254 5.07 -15.16 1.01
N ALA A 255 6.28 -15.60 0.60
CA ALA A 255 7.23 -14.73 -0.07
C ALA A 255 6.72 -14.13 -1.39
N ILE A 256 5.85 -14.84 -2.11
CA ILE A 256 5.20 -14.31 -3.32
C ILE A 256 4.14 -13.28 -2.94
N VAL A 257 3.29 -13.60 -1.97
CA VAL A 257 2.22 -12.70 -1.50
C VAL A 257 2.81 -11.40 -0.93
N GLU A 258 3.90 -11.47 -0.17
CA GLU A 258 4.63 -10.31 0.35
C GLU A 258 5.13 -9.38 -0.77
N LYS A 259 5.63 -9.93 -1.88
CA LYS A 259 6.08 -9.14 -3.05
C LYS A 259 4.94 -8.45 -3.79
N LEU A 260 3.72 -8.96 -3.67
CA LEU A 260 2.52 -8.38 -4.27
C LEU A 260 1.84 -7.34 -3.38
N LEU A 261 2.40 -7.05 -2.21
CA LEU A 261 1.85 -6.10 -1.25
C LEU A 261 2.80 -4.92 -1.05
N PRO A 262 2.27 -3.68 -0.95
CA PRO A 262 3.08 -2.52 -0.57
C PRO A 262 3.76 -2.74 0.80
N PRO A 263 5.09 -2.64 0.90
CA PRO A 263 5.83 -3.05 2.09
C PRO A 263 5.51 -2.20 3.34
N ASN A 264 5.13 -0.93 3.15
CA ASN A 264 4.77 -0.05 4.27
C ASN A 264 3.42 -0.43 4.92
N TYR A 265 2.62 -1.23 4.24
CA TYR A 265 1.29 -1.65 4.69
C TYR A 265 1.24 -3.14 5.02
N CYS A 266 2.31 -3.89 4.77
CA CYS A 266 2.38 -5.33 5.01
C CYS A 266 3.19 -5.63 6.28
N ILE A 267 2.61 -6.42 7.19
CA ILE A 267 3.27 -7.00 8.36
C ILE A 267 3.22 -8.52 8.22
N PRO A 268 4.29 -9.17 7.71
CA PRO A 268 4.37 -10.61 7.70
C PRO A 268 4.62 -11.15 9.11
N GLU A 269 4.04 -12.30 9.41
CA GLU A 269 4.17 -13.02 10.69
C GLU A 269 3.87 -12.11 11.89
N LEU A 270 2.71 -11.46 11.88
CA LEU A 270 2.29 -10.57 12.97
C LEU A 270 2.27 -11.37 14.28
N SER A 271 3.12 -10.97 15.21
CA SER A 271 3.29 -11.67 16.48
C SER A 271 2.18 -11.36 17.48
N LEU A 272 1.54 -12.41 18.02
CA LEU A 272 0.38 -12.31 18.91
C LEU A 272 0.58 -13.10 20.22
N VAL A 273 -0.02 -12.59 21.30
CA VAL A 273 -0.31 -13.38 22.50
C VAL A 273 -1.74 -13.90 22.39
N ILE A 274 -1.88 -15.17 22.05
CA ILE A 274 -3.19 -15.83 21.89
C ILE A 274 -3.81 -16.09 23.26
N ASN A 275 -3.06 -16.76 24.14
CA ASN A 275 -3.51 -17.08 25.48
C ASN A 275 -2.34 -17.03 26.47
N GLY A 276 -2.23 -15.91 27.19
CA GLY A 276 -1.15 -15.71 28.16
C GLY A 276 -1.14 -16.69 29.34
N LYS A 277 -2.27 -17.36 29.62
CA LYS A 277 -2.36 -18.37 30.68
C LYS A 277 -1.65 -19.68 30.34
N LYS A 278 -1.47 -19.98 29.06
CA LYS A 278 -0.81 -21.21 28.60
C LYS A 278 0.72 -21.11 28.72
N PRO A 279 1.46 -22.19 29.03
CA PRO A 279 2.92 -22.16 29.02
C PRO A 279 3.49 -21.89 27.62
N LYS A 280 4.74 -21.41 27.55
CA LYS A 280 5.45 -21.21 26.28
C LYS A 280 5.49 -22.53 25.51
N GLY A 281 5.22 -22.48 24.20
CA GLY A 281 5.18 -23.67 23.34
C GLY A 281 3.84 -24.41 23.28
N SER A 282 2.85 -24.06 24.11
CA SER A 282 1.54 -24.76 24.16
C SER A 282 0.39 -23.97 23.49
N GLY A 283 0.72 -23.07 22.56
CA GLY A 283 -0.24 -22.14 21.96
C GLY A 283 -0.44 -20.84 22.76
N ARG A 284 0.54 -20.44 23.57
CA ARG A 284 0.57 -19.10 24.19
C ARG A 284 0.68 -17.99 23.14
N PHE A 285 1.54 -18.21 22.15
CA PHE A 285 1.84 -17.27 21.07
C PHE A 285 1.30 -17.80 19.75
N GLY A 286 1.05 -16.89 18.81
CA GLY A 286 0.67 -17.18 17.43
C GLY A 286 1.24 -16.14 16.49
N TYR A 287 1.35 -16.49 15.22
CA TYR A 287 1.90 -15.63 14.18
C TYR A 287 0.91 -15.63 13.02
N SER A 288 0.28 -14.49 12.75
CA SER A 288 -0.61 -14.35 11.60
C SER A 288 0.24 -14.18 10.35
N ASP A 289 0.01 -14.98 9.32
CA ASP A 289 0.87 -15.03 8.13
C ASP A 289 1.11 -13.64 7.54
N ILE A 290 0.03 -12.90 7.22
CA ILE A 290 0.13 -11.53 6.72
C ILE A 290 -0.98 -10.66 7.32
N PHE A 291 -0.59 -9.53 7.89
CA PHE A 291 -1.51 -8.48 8.32
C PHE A 291 -1.30 -7.21 7.50
N ILE A 292 -2.36 -6.75 6.83
CA ILE A 292 -2.36 -5.60 5.94
C ILE A 292 -3.03 -4.42 6.63
N LEU A 293 -2.28 -3.32 6.72
CA LEU A 293 -2.69 -2.07 7.34
C LEU A 293 -3.47 -1.20 6.35
N SER A 294 -4.55 -0.59 6.82
CA SER A 294 -5.26 0.41 6.03
C SER A 294 -4.55 1.76 6.05
N ASN A 295 -4.54 2.46 4.90
CA ASN A 295 -4.04 3.83 4.81
C ASN A 295 -5.01 4.87 5.39
N THR A 296 -6.31 4.54 5.50
CA THR A 296 -7.36 5.44 6.00
C THR A 296 -7.96 5.00 7.34
N GLY A 297 -7.39 4.01 8.01
CA GLY A 297 -7.78 3.57 9.37
C GLY A 297 -9.07 2.75 9.49
N ASN A 298 -9.76 2.44 8.39
CA ASN A 298 -11.14 1.92 8.46
C ASN A 298 -11.28 0.40 8.31
N ASN A 299 -10.37 -0.29 7.59
CA ASN A 299 -10.48 -1.73 7.32
C ASN A 299 -9.09 -2.37 7.23
N ASN A 300 -8.62 -3.04 8.29
CA ASN A 300 -7.37 -3.82 8.21
C ASN A 300 -7.69 -5.25 7.76
N VAL A 301 -6.78 -5.89 7.04
CA VAL A 301 -7.03 -7.21 6.44
C VAL A 301 -6.02 -8.22 6.97
N GLY A 302 -6.50 -9.31 7.57
CA GLY A 302 -5.70 -10.50 7.85
C GLY A 302 -5.76 -11.47 6.67
N LEU A 303 -4.60 -12.00 6.26
CA LEU A 303 -4.53 -13.13 5.34
C LEU A 303 -3.93 -14.32 6.06
N GLU A 304 -4.57 -15.47 5.90
CA GLU A 304 -4.04 -16.78 6.27
C GLU A 304 -3.76 -17.54 4.97
N LEU A 305 -2.57 -18.10 4.84
CA LEU A 305 -2.06 -18.71 3.63
C LEU A 305 -1.88 -20.20 3.88
N LYS A 306 -2.50 -21.02 3.03
CA LYS A 306 -2.34 -22.47 3.04
C LYS A 306 -1.84 -22.95 1.69
N TYR A 307 -0.92 -23.89 1.69
CA TYR A 307 -0.38 -24.47 0.46
C TYR A 307 -0.47 -25.99 0.46
N ILE A 308 -1.13 -26.54 -0.55
CA ILE A 308 -1.25 -27.97 -0.79
C ILE A 308 -0.22 -28.36 -1.84
N SER A 309 0.80 -29.09 -1.40
CA SER A 309 1.78 -29.67 -2.32
C SER A 309 1.16 -30.78 -3.15
N LEU A 310 1.41 -30.77 -4.45
CA LEU A 310 0.95 -31.82 -5.36
C LEU A 310 1.54 -33.19 -5.00
N VAL A 311 2.75 -33.22 -4.45
CA VAL A 311 3.39 -34.44 -3.95
C VAL A 311 2.58 -35.07 -2.82
N GLY A 312 2.06 -34.25 -1.90
CA GLY A 312 1.25 -34.73 -0.78
C GLY A 312 -0.12 -35.28 -1.18
N LEU A 313 -0.64 -34.89 -2.35
CA LEU A 313 -1.87 -35.45 -2.92
C LEU A 313 -1.66 -36.82 -3.59
N ILE A 314 -0.45 -37.07 -4.09
CA ILE A 314 -0.15 -38.28 -4.86
C ILE A 314 0.35 -39.42 -3.97
N ASN A 315 1.11 -39.09 -2.92
CA ASN A 315 1.72 -40.06 -1.99
C ASN A 315 0.72 -40.96 -1.24
N ILE A 316 -0.58 -40.74 -1.38
CA ILE A 316 -1.63 -41.56 -0.78
C ILE A 316 -1.91 -42.83 -1.61
N ASN A 317 -1.70 -42.78 -2.93
CA ASN A 317 -2.15 -43.85 -3.83
C ASN A 317 -1.01 -44.57 -4.59
N GLN A 318 0.20 -44.01 -4.70
CA GLN A 318 1.27 -44.61 -5.51
C GLN A 318 2.67 -44.35 -4.95
N LYS A 319 3.52 -45.39 -4.94
CA LYS A 319 4.96 -45.36 -4.56
C LYS A 319 5.90 -44.84 -5.67
N ASN A 320 5.36 -44.28 -6.75
CA ASN A 320 6.17 -43.85 -7.88
C ASN A 320 6.63 -42.39 -7.66
N ASN A 321 7.89 -42.10 -7.98
CA ASN A 321 8.39 -40.72 -7.99
C ASN A 321 7.75 -39.98 -9.17
N PHE A 322 6.85 -39.04 -8.88
CA PHE A 322 6.26 -38.17 -9.90
C PHE A 322 7.28 -37.10 -10.28
N GLY A 323 7.63 -37.05 -11.56
CA GLY A 323 8.48 -36.02 -12.13
C GLY A 323 7.71 -34.71 -12.32
N ALA A 324 8.43 -33.69 -12.79
CA ALA A 324 7.85 -32.35 -12.98
C ALA A 324 6.71 -32.35 -14.02
N ASN A 325 6.78 -33.20 -15.04
CA ASN A 325 5.76 -33.28 -16.10
C ASN A 325 4.45 -33.87 -15.57
N GLU A 326 4.53 -34.92 -14.75
CA GLU A 326 3.36 -35.55 -14.16
C GLU A 326 2.69 -34.62 -13.15
N LEU A 327 3.48 -33.86 -12.37
CA LEU A 327 2.97 -32.83 -11.47
C LEU A 327 2.29 -31.69 -12.24
N GLU A 328 2.86 -31.25 -13.37
CA GLU A 328 2.24 -30.22 -14.21
C GLU A 328 0.88 -30.69 -14.79
N ASN A 329 0.81 -31.95 -15.23
CA ASN A 329 -0.44 -32.55 -15.70
C ASN A 329 -1.49 -32.60 -14.58
N LEU A 330 -1.10 -33.00 -13.37
CA LEU A 330 -2.00 -32.98 -12.22
C LEU A 330 -2.48 -31.56 -11.89
N ASP A 331 -1.59 -30.56 -11.91
CA ASP A 331 -1.93 -29.15 -11.67
C ASP A 331 -3.02 -28.66 -12.64
N LYS A 332 -2.89 -29.01 -13.93
CA LYS A 332 -3.87 -28.70 -14.99
C LYS A 332 -5.21 -29.43 -14.80
N ILE A 333 -5.20 -30.66 -14.28
CA ILE A 333 -6.42 -31.43 -13.98
C ILE A 333 -7.17 -30.79 -12.81
N LEU A 334 -6.46 -30.50 -11.71
CA LEU A 334 -7.03 -29.89 -10.51
C LEU A 334 -7.60 -28.49 -10.77
N GLU A 335 -7.04 -27.76 -11.74
CA GLU A 335 -7.57 -26.47 -12.19
C GLU A 335 -9.03 -26.58 -12.66
N LYS A 336 -9.39 -27.68 -13.32
CA LYS A 336 -10.71 -27.90 -13.94
C LYS A 336 -11.69 -28.66 -13.05
N GLU A 337 -11.20 -29.28 -11.99
CA GLU A 337 -12.03 -30.07 -11.09
C GLU A 337 -13.03 -29.20 -10.32
N ASN A 338 -14.21 -29.74 -10.02
CA ASN A 338 -15.20 -29.00 -9.24
C ASN A 338 -14.71 -28.82 -7.79
N ILE A 339 -15.17 -27.74 -7.14
CA ILE A 339 -14.67 -27.35 -5.80
C ILE A 339 -14.95 -28.46 -4.77
N GLU A 340 -16.12 -29.09 -4.80
CA GLU A 340 -16.50 -30.10 -3.81
C GLU A 340 -15.61 -31.35 -3.87
N SER A 341 -15.32 -31.84 -5.07
CA SER A 341 -14.40 -32.97 -5.28
C SER A 341 -12.98 -32.62 -4.82
N VAL A 342 -12.48 -31.42 -5.17
CA VAL A 342 -11.16 -30.97 -4.73
C VAL A 342 -11.05 -30.94 -3.22
N LEU A 343 -12.04 -30.38 -2.51
CA LEU A 343 -12.01 -30.29 -1.05
C LEU A 343 -12.05 -31.67 -0.37
N LYS A 344 -12.69 -32.67 -0.98
CA LYS A 344 -12.75 -34.05 -0.46
C LYS A 344 -11.47 -34.86 -0.75
N ARG A 345 -10.53 -34.35 -1.55
CA ARG A 345 -9.30 -35.09 -1.85
C ARG A 345 -8.50 -35.33 -0.57
N PRO A 346 -8.05 -36.57 -0.34
CA PRO A 346 -7.14 -36.85 0.75
C PRO A 346 -5.80 -36.16 0.47
N TYR A 347 -5.17 -35.68 1.52
CA TYR A 347 -3.87 -35.04 1.48
C TYR A 347 -2.98 -35.57 2.61
N SER A 348 -1.75 -35.91 2.25
CA SER A 348 -0.75 -36.40 3.17
C SER A 348 0.40 -35.42 3.30
N TYR A 349 0.89 -35.22 4.53
CA TYR A 349 2.05 -34.37 4.77
C TYR A 349 2.87 -34.88 5.95
N TRP A 350 4.17 -34.60 5.91
CA TRP A 350 5.07 -34.95 7.00
C TRP A 350 4.98 -33.91 8.12
N SER A 351 4.53 -34.33 9.31
CA SER A 351 4.53 -33.51 10.51
C SER A 351 5.89 -33.63 11.20
N LYS A 352 6.61 -32.51 11.33
CA LYS A 352 7.87 -32.46 12.08
C LYS A 352 7.65 -32.67 13.58
N GLU A 353 6.53 -32.18 14.10
CA GLU A 353 6.16 -32.27 15.51
C GLU A 353 5.83 -33.71 15.90
N ASP A 354 4.96 -34.36 15.11
CA ASP A 354 4.54 -35.74 15.37
C ASP A 354 5.54 -36.78 14.85
N LYS A 355 6.55 -36.35 14.09
CA LYS A 355 7.53 -37.21 13.38
C LYS A 355 6.88 -38.33 12.57
N LYS A 356 5.71 -38.07 11.98
CA LYS A 356 4.95 -39.02 11.16
C LYS A 356 4.25 -38.32 10.01
N THR A 357 3.87 -39.10 9.00
CA THR A 357 2.96 -38.65 7.95
C THR A 357 1.54 -38.60 8.50
N ASN A 358 0.94 -37.43 8.44
CA ASN A 358 -0.47 -37.24 8.77
C ASN A 358 -1.32 -37.27 7.50
N LEU A 359 -2.53 -37.80 7.62
CA LEU A 359 -3.54 -37.84 6.57
C LEU A 359 -4.71 -36.93 6.97
N THR A 360 -5.17 -36.11 6.04
CA THR A 360 -6.26 -35.15 6.21
C THR A 360 -6.94 -34.95 4.85
N THR A 361 -7.83 -33.97 4.72
CA THR A 361 -8.39 -33.53 3.44
C THR A 361 -8.03 -32.08 3.15
N ILE A 362 -8.09 -31.69 1.87
CA ILE A 362 -7.92 -30.28 1.47
C ILE A 362 -8.96 -29.38 2.18
N GLY A 363 -10.19 -29.87 2.34
CA GLY A 363 -11.26 -29.16 3.04
C GLY A 363 -10.98 -28.95 4.52
N GLU A 364 -10.45 -29.95 5.22
CA GLU A 364 -10.03 -29.80 6.62
C GLU A 364 -8.93 -28.75 6.78
N ILE A 365 -7.94 -28.71 5.88
CA ILE A 365 -6.88 -27.69 5.90
C ILE A 365 -7.47 -26.28 5.72
N LEU A 366 -8.41 -26.12 4.79
CA LEU A 366 -9.09 -24.83 4.57
C LEU A 366 -9.86 -24.39 5.83
N ASN A 367 -10.63 -25.30 6.42
CA ASN A 367 -11.43 -25.02 7.62
C ASN A 367 -10.54 -24.68 8.82
N ASN A 368 -9.43 -25.41 9.01
CA ASN A 368 -8.44 -25.10 10.06
C ASN A 368 -7.85 -23.70 9.87
N GLY A 369 -7.57 -23.29 8.62
CA GLY A 369 -7.14 -21.93 8.31
C GLY A 369 -8.21 -20.87 8.66
N ILE A 370 -9.49 -21.17 8.44
CA ILE A 370 -10.61 -20.27 8.79
C ILE A 370 -10.69 -20.09 10.31
N ASP A 371 -10.60 -21.18 11.07
CA ASP A 371 -10.63 -21.15 12.53
C ASP A 371 -9.43 -20.40 13.11
N GLN A 372 -8.24 -20.65 12.55
CA GLN A 372 -7.00 -19.98 12.93
C GLN A 372 -7.08 -18.47 12.68
N LEU A 373 -7.47 -18.05 11.48
CA LEU A 373 -7.59 -16.63 11.14
C LEU A 373 -8.64 -15.92 12.01
N SER A 374 -9.77 -16.59 12.25
CA SER A 374 -10.83 -16.07 13.14
C SER A 374 -10.33 -15.84 14.56
N LEU A 375 -9.53 -16.78 15.10
CA LEU A 375 -8.90 -16.66 16.41
C LEU A 375 -7.88 -15.51 16.45
N TYR A 376 -7.09 -15.35 15.39
CA TYR A 376 -6.06 -14.32 15.30
C TYR A 376 -6.68 -12.92 15.20
N MET A 377 -7.71 -12.74 14.37
CA MET A 377 -8.45 -11.48 14.28
C MET A 377 -9.11 -11.09 15.61
N LYS A 378 -9.71 -12.05 16.34
CA LYS A 378 -10.22 -11.83 17.70
C LYS A 378 -9.13 -11.46 18.71
N THR A 379 -7.89 -11.91 18.49
CA THR A 379 -6.75 -11.52 19.31
C THR A 379 -6.27 -10.11 18.96
N VAL A 380 -6.13 -9.80 17.68
CA VAL A 380 -5.75 -8.49 17.14
C VAL A 380 -6.72 -7.39 17.62
N SER A 381 -8.01 -7.70 17.69
CA SER A 381 -9.03 -6.73 18.10
C SER A 381 -8.92 -6.29 19.56
N LYS A 382 -8.18 -7.02 20.41
CA LYS A 382 -7.88 -6.67 21.80
C LYS A 382 -6.79 -5.60 21.95
N GLY A 383 -6.16 -5.19 20.85
CA GLY A 383 -5.13 -4.15 20.84
C GLY A 383 -3.75 -4.66 21.27
N LYS A 384 -2.93 -3.76 21.82
CA LYS A 384 -1.55 -4.08 22.23
C LYS A 384 -1.54 -4.93 23.50
N ALA A 385 -0.80 -6.04 23.49
CA ALA A 385 -0.52 -6.79 24.71
C ALA A 385 0.34 -5.95 25.65
N THR A 386 -0.06 -5.84 26.91
CA THR A 386 0.71 -5.16 27.96
C THR A 386 1.91 -5.99 28.39
N ASN A 387 1.77 -7.31 28.36
CA ASN A 387 2.79 -8.30 28.69
C ASN A 387 2.44 -9.66 28.06
N TYR A 388 3.20 -10.71 28.39
CA TYR A 388 2.95 -12.08 27.89
C TYR A 388 1.73 -12.77 28.50
N SER A 389 1.05 -12.14 29.46
CA SER A 389 -0.15 -12.65 30.12
C SER A 389 -1.44 -12.09 29.50
N SER A 390 -1.39 -10.89 28.91
CA SER A 390 -2.52 -10.24 28.23
C SER A 390 -2.59 -10.66 26.76
N SER A 391 -3.76 -11.10 26.30
CA SER A 391 -3.96 -11.42 24.88
C SER A 391 -4.02 -10.14 24.03
N GLY A 392 -3.35 -10.13 22.88
CA GLY A 392 -3.24 -8.97 22.00
C GLY A 392 -2.02 -9.05 21.09
N ILE A 393 -1.70 -7.94 20.43
CA ILE A 393 -0.53 -7.78 19.55
C ILE A 393 0.74 -7.63 20.39
N LEU A 394 1.75 -8.44 20.05
CA LEU A 394 3.09 -8.43 20.62
C LEU A 394 4.13 -8.27 19.50
N ASP A 395 3.91 -7.28 18.63
CA ASP A 395 4.81 -6.99 17.52
C ASP A 395 5.37 -5.58 17.65
N ARG A 396 6.69 -5.46 17.73
CA ARG A 396 7.39 -4.17 17.87
C ARG A 396 7.28 -3.29 16.62
N ARG A 397 6.95 -3.88 15.47
CA ARG A 397 6.80 -3.16 14.18
C ARG A 397 5.44 -2.45 14.09
N VAL A 398 4.53 -2.71 15.04
CA VAL A 398 3.16 -2.19 15.00
C VAL A 398 2.89 -1.29 16.21
N LYS A 399 2.57 -0.03 15.92
CA LYS A 399 2.00 0.90 16.89
C LYS A 399 0.48 0.73 16.91
N VAL A 400 -0.06 0.45 18.08
CA VAL A 400 -1.51 0.36 18.33
C VAL A 400 -1.96 1.61 19.06
N SER A 401 -3.04 2.24 18.61
CA SER A 401 -3.64 3.43 19.24
C SER A 401 -5.15 3.29 19.29
N LYS A 402 -5.79 3.86 20.31
CA LYS A 402 -7.27 3.84 20.41
C LYS A 402 -7.89 4.60 19.24
N SER A 403 -9.04 4.15 18.79
CA SER A 403 -9.82 4.78 17.71
C SER A 403 -11.30 4.59 17.91
N ASN A 404 -12.10 5.25 17.07
CA ASN A 404 -13.49 4.86 16.87
C ASN A 404 -13.58 3.40 16.38
N PRO A 405 -14.72 2.72 16.61
CA PRO A 405 -14.93 1.37 16.11
C PRO A 405 -14.67 1.28 14.61
N ASN A 406 -13.86 0.29 14.22
CA ASN A 406 -13.58 -0.06 12.83
C ASN A 406 -13.58 -1.59 12.68
N LYS A 407 -13.26 -2.09 11.48
CA LYS A 407 -13.36 -3.51 11.15
C LYS A 407 -12.01 -4.12 10.82
N LEU A 408 -11.82 -5.34 11.31
CA LEU A 408 -10.86 -6.29 10.80
C LEU A 408 -11.60 -7.21 9.84
N LYS A 409 -11.05 -7.38 8.65
CA LYS A 409 -11.54 -8.32 7.64
C LYS A 409 -10.51 -9.42 7.46
N GLY A 410 -10.92 -10.57 6.98
CA GLY A 410 -9.98 -11.67 6.79
C GLY A 410 -10.32 -12.58 5.63
N PHE A 411 -9.27 -13.09 5.00
CA PHE A 411 -9.37 -14.10 3.95
C PHE A 411 -8.37 -15.22 4.17
N VAL A 412 -8.84 -16.45 4.02
CA VAL A 412 -7.97 -17.62 3.88
C VAL A 412 -7.75 -17.86 2.40
N ILE A 413 -6.49 -17.96 1.99
CA ILE A 413 -6.08 -18.26 0.62
C ILE A 413 -5.42 -19.63 0.63
N LEU A 414 -6.05 -20.59 -0.04
CA LEU A 414 -5.56 -21.96 -0.20
C LEU A 414 -5.08 -22.16 -1.64
N VAL A 415 -3.78 -22.36 -1.82
CA VAL A 415 -3.18 -22.64 -3.12
C VAL A 415 -2.89 -24.13 -3.24
N ILE A 416 -3.25 -24.72 -4.37
CA ILE A 416 -3.00 -26.13 -4.70
C ILE A 416 -2.17 -26.15 -5.99
N GLY A 417 -0.92 -26.59 -5.90
CA GLY A 417 0.03 -26.44 -7.02
C GLY A 417 0.22 -24.96 -7.37
N PHE A 418 0.18 -24.62 -8.67
CA PHE A 418 0.29 -23.22 -9.12
C PHE A 418 -0.98 -22.70 -9.80
N ARG A 419 -1.91 -23.58 -10.17
CA ARG A 419 -3.08 -23.21 -10.98
C ARG A 419 -4.35 -23.01 -10.17
N ARG A 420 -4.57 -23.83 -9.14
CA ARG A 420 -5.83 -23.86 -8.40
C ARG A 420 -5.69 -23.06 -7.10
N ILE A 421 -6.45 -21.98 -7.01
CA ILE A 421 -6.53 -21.14 -5.81
C ILE A 421 -7.97 -21.11 -5.33
N LEU A 422 -8.19 -21.52 -4.10
CA LEU A 422 -9.46 -21.39 -3.38
C LEU A 422 -9.30 -20.31 -2.32
N TRP A 423 -10.40 -19.64 -1.99
CA TRP A 423 -10.39 -18.65 -0.92
C TRP A 423 -11.74 -18.61 -0.20
N LYS A 424 -11.71 -18.19 1.06
CA LYS A 424 -12.89 -17.94 1.89
C LYS A 424 -12.69 -16.69 2.72
N SER A 425 -13.72 -15.86 2.82
CA SER A 425 -13.77 -14.78 3.81
C SER A 425 -14.13 -15.36 5.18
N VAL A 426 -13.58 -14.76 6.24
CA VAL A 426 -14.02 -15.01 7.62
C VAL A 426 -14.87 -13.84 8.10
N ASP A 427 -15.61 -14.04 9.19
CA ASP A 427 -16.48 -13.00 9.74
C ASP A 427 -15.68 -11.76 10.15
N ASP A 428 -16.22 -10.59 9.82
CA ASP A 428 -15.66 -9.30 10.24
C ASP A 428 -15.57 -9.22 11.77
N VAL A 429 -14.44 -8.75 12.30
CA VAL A 429 -14.26 -8.51 13.73
C VAL A 429 -14.22 -7.00 13.99
N THR A 430 -15.06 -6.52 14.89
CA THR A 430 -15.03 -5.10 15.30
C THR A 430 -13.83 -4.84 16.22
N THR A 431 -13.16 -3.72 16.04
CA THR A 431 -12.07 -3.27 16.90
C THR A 431 -12.09 -1.77 17.15
N ASN A 432 -11.59 -1.34 18.30
CA ASN A 432 -11.49 0.08 18.71
C ASN A 432 -10.04 0.58 18.64
N TYR A 433 -9.25 0.01 17.72
CA TYR A 433 -7.84 0.32 17.56
C TYR A 433 -7.48 0.62 16.10
N ILE A 434 -6.56 1.55 15.92
CA ILE A 434 -5.83 1.76 14.67
C ILE A 434 -4.43 1.15 14.83
N TYR A 435 -3.93 0.58 13.75
CA TYR A 435 -2.65 -0.08 13.65
C TYR A 435 -1.79 0.65 12.62
N ASN A 436 -0.58 1.06 13.00
CA ASN A 436 0.37 1.71 12.11
C ASN A 436 1.71 0.98 12.17
N LYS A 437 2.39 0.88 11.03
CA LYS A 437 3.77 0.40 10.98
C LYS A 437 4.70 1.47 11.55
N ILE A 438 5.69 1.05 12.34
CA ILE A 438 6.74 1.91 12.91
C ILE A 438 7.91 2.00 11.95
#